data_AF-A0A843DTR9-F1
#
_entry.id   AF-A0A843DTR9-F1
#
_cell.length_a   1.000
_cell.length_b   1.000
_cell.length_c   1.000
_cell.angle_alpha   90.00
_cell.angle_beta   90.00
_cell.angle_gamma   90.00
#
_symmetry.space_group_name_H-M   'P 1'
#
loop_
_entity.id
_entity.type
_entity.pdbx_description
1 polymer ?
#
loop_
_entity_poly.entity_id
_entity_poly.type
_entity_poly.pdbx_seq_one_letter_code
_entity_poly.pdbx_strand_id
1 'polypeptide(L)'
;MEQWVSDNLEKAAKIAALGYCDHCLGRMFAKCGEQLTDLQRGQMLRAALKENGQEFEPEEICPLCEDLFSMLPRFAEAVAEKVNEVESENFLVGCKIDPSQAKLEKEVIEEYGLAETAEPLKTELNREIGKVALPMINRAVNFKDPQVVACIDTRFADVTLDIAPIFIAGRYNKFSREIPQTIWPCRMCKGKGCPRCNNTGKMYQTSVQEIIGDIALEMADGDEHFFHGMGREDIDACMLGTGRPFILEISHPRIRDIDLDELEKKANQSTLAQYNSLRFVPRKYVKEYKEAESDKTYRARVRAESKVNKERVVEATVSFENVHLAQRTPTRVEHRRADLVRDRVVYWVKAENIEEDTFDLVLKTQSGTYVKEFVSGDDGRTTPSFSERLGIQCRVELLDVLEIDYQQPED
;
A
#
# COMPACT_ATOMS: atom_id res chain seq x y z
N MET A 1 -49.37 18.76 -9.37
CA MET A 1 -47.99 19.28 -9.43
C MET A 1 -47.36 19.11 -8.05
N GLU A 2 -46.23 18.42 -7.97
CA GLU A 2 -45.51 18.24 -6.69
C GLU A 2 -44.93 19.58 -6.20
N GLN A 3 -44.84 19.77 -4.88
CA GLN A 3 -44.45 21.06 -4.30
C GLN A 3 -43.07 21.53 -4.80
N TRP A 4 -42.08 20.63 -4.87
CA TRP A 4 -40.73 20.98 -5.33
C TRP A 4 -40.68 21.43 -6.80
N VAL A 5 -41.60 20.92 -7.65
CA VAL A 5 -41.70 21.33 -9.05
C VAL A 5 -42.19 22.77 -9.13
N SER A 6 -43.27 23.08 -8.40
CA SER A 6 -43.82 24.44 -8.32
C SER A 6 -42.80 25.45 -7.78
N ASP A 7 -42.02 25.07 -6.77
CA ASP A 7 -41.03 25.94 -6.13
C ASP A 7 -39.84 26.27 -7.04
N ASN A 8 -39.57 25.44 -8.05
CA ASN A 8 -38.41 25.57 -8.94
C ASN A 8 -38.77 25.98 -10.37
N LEU A 9 -40.06 26.16 -10.69
CA LEU A 9 -40.57 26.33 -12.05
C LEU A 9 -39.95 27.53 -12.78
N GLU A 10 -39.76 28.66 -12.10
CA GLU A 10 -39.15 29.85 -12.70
C GLU A 10 -37.68 29.62 -13.10
N LYS A 11 -36.89 28.98 -12.23
CA LYS A 11 -35.51 28.61 -12.52
C LYS A 11 -35.45 27.54 -13.61
N ALA A 12 -36.33 26.54 -13.53
CA ALA A 12 -36.42 25.48 -14.52
C ALA A 12 -36.75 26.02 -15.92
N ALA A 13 -37.62 27.03 -16.03
CA ALA A 13 -37.90 27.70 -17.30
C ALA A 13 -36.64 28.33 -17.91
N LYS A 14 -35.84 29.01 -17.09
CA LYS A 14 -34.58 29.65 -17.53
C LYS A 14 -33.56 28.61 -18.02
N ILE A 15 -33.43 27.48 -17.32
CA ILE A 15 -32.54 26.38 -17.72
C ILE A 15 -33.06 25.64 -18.95
N ALA A 16 -34.37 25.36 -19.02
CA ALA A 16 -34.99 24.69 -20.16
C ALA A 16 -34.87 25.52 -21.45
N ALA A 17 -34.90 26.85 -21.33
CA ALA A 17 -34.67 27.77 -22.46
C ALA A 17 -33.26 27.69 -23.06
N LEU A 18 -32.28 27.09 -22.35
CA LEU A 18 -30.94 26.83 -22.87
C LEU A 18 -30.89 25.58 -23.78
N GLY A 19 -32.03 24.90 -24.00
CA GLY A 19 -32.11 23.77 -24.92
C GLY A 19 -31.57 22.45 -24.35
N TYR A 20 -31.39 22.35 -23.03
CA TYR A 20 -30.84 21.15 -22.41
C TYR A 20 -31.77 19.95 -22.50
N CYS A 21 -31.19 18.76 -22.68
CA CYS A 21 -31.91 17.49 -22.57
C CYS A 21 -32.43 17.26 -21.13
N ASP A 22 -33.33 16.30 -20.95
CA ASP A 22 -33.99 16.07 -19.66
C ASP A 22 -33.02 15.64 -18.54
N HIS A 23 -31.97 14.89 -18.86
CA HIS A 23 -30.90 14.62 -17.89
C HIS A 23 -30.24 15.92 -17.41
N CYS A 24 -29.81 16.78 -18.35
CA CYS A 24 -29.15 18.04 -18.05
C CYS A 24 -30.06 19.06 -17.36
N LEU A 25 -31.35 19.07 -17.67
CA LEU A 25 -32.34 19.89 -16.96
C LEU A 25 -32.56 19.35 -15.54
N GLY A 26 -32.81 18.05 -15.39
CA GLY A 26 -33.15 17.45 -14.11
C GLY A 26 -32.01 17.46 -13.11
N ARG A 27 -30.78 17.24 -13.55
CA ARG A 27 -29.59 17.22 -12.68
C ARG A 27 -29.29 18.58 -12.06
N MET A 28 -29.77 19.68 -12.65
CA MET A 28 -29.71 21.01 -12.02
C MET A 28 -30.56 21.12 -10.74
N PHE A 29 -31.48 20.17 -10.56
CA PHE A 29 -32.40 20.05 -9.45
C PHE A 29 -32.29 18.66 -8.78
N ALA A 30 -31.13 18.00 -8.86
CA ALA A 30 -30.91 16.65 -8.35
C ALA A 30 -31.25 16.47 -6.86
N LYS A 31 -31.09 17.51 -6.05
CA LYS A 31 -31.47 17.49 -4.61
C LYS A 31 -32.93 17.86 -4.34
N CYS A 32 -33.74 18.06 -5.38
CA CYS A 32 -35.17 18.37 -5.29
C CYS A 32 -36.01 17.15 -5.66
N GLY A 33 -37.04 16.87 -4.86
CA GLY A 33 -37.83 15.64 -5.02
C GLY A 33 -37.08 14.39 -4.56
N GLU A 34 -37.80 13.45 -3.98
CA GLU A 34 -37.21 12.21 -3.45
C GLU A 34 -37.39 11.05 -4.43
N GLN A 35 -36.41 10.15 -4.48
CA GLN A 35 -36.49 8.87 -5.24
C GLN A 35 -36.70 8.99 -6.76
N LEU A 36 -36.32 10.13 -7.35
CA LEU A 36 -36.35 10.34 -8.80
C LEU A 36 -34.94 10.20 -9.39
N THR A 37 -34.86 9.73 -10.63
CA THR A 37 -33.68 9.94 -11.48
C THR A 37 -33.68 11.36 -12.05
N ASP A 38 -32.54 11.84 -12.52
CA ASP A 38 -32.49 13.18 -13.09
C ASP A 38 -33.20 13.25 -14.45
N LEU A 39 -33.22 12.15 -15.22
CA LEU A 39 -34.11 12.02 -16.38
C LEU A 39 -35.58 12.27 -16.01
N GLN A 40 -36.06 11.63 -14.94
CA GLN A 40 -37.44 11.81 -14.47
C GLN A 40 -37.68 13.24 -13.99
N ARG A 41 -36.75 13.85 -13.25
CA ARG A 41 -36.85 15.26 -12.83
C ARG A 41 -36.97 16.19 -14.03
N GLY A 42 -36.13 16.02 -15.05
CA GLY A 42 -36.19 16.83 -16.26
C GLY A 42 -37.52 16.71 -16.98
N GLN A 43 -38.02 15.49 -17.16
CA GLN A 43 -39.33 15.22 -17.75
C GLN A 43 -40.47 15.86 -16.96
N MET A 44 -40.44 15.76 -15.63
CA MET A 44 -41.45 16.37 -14.75
C MET A 44 -41.43 17.90 -14.83
N LEU A 45 -40.24 18.51 -14.82
CA LEU A 45 -40.09 19.96 -14.96
C LEU A 45 -40.60 20.45 -16.32
N ARG A 46 -40.24 19.76 -17.41
CA ARG A 46 -40.68 20.12 -18.77
C ARG A 46 -42.19 19.95 -18.94
N ALA A 47 -42.77 18.88 -18.41
CA ALA A 47 -44.21 18.66 -18.42
C ALA A 47 -44.95 19.78 -17.65
N ALA A 48 -44.45 20.16 -16.47
CA ALA A 48 -45.04 21.23 -15.68
C ALA A 48 -44.93 22.61 -16.35
N LEU A 49 -43.81 22.91 -17.03
CA LEU A 49 -43.66 24.13 -17.83
C LEU A 49 -44.70 24.19 -18.96
N LYS A 50 -44.90 23.06 -19.66
CA LYS A 50 -45.89 22.94 -20.73
C LYS A 50 -47.32 23.15 -20.23
N GLU A 51 -47.67 22.60 -19.06
CA GLU A 51 -48.96 22.84 -18.40
C GLU A 51 -49.18 24.32 -18.04
N ASN A 52 -48.12 25.07 -17.76
CA ASN A 52 -48.14 26.51 -17.50
C ASN A 52 -48.05 27.37 -18.79
N GLY A 53 -48.17 26.77 -19.97
CA GLY A 53 -48.16 27.47 -21.25
C GLY A 53 -46.76 27.89 -21.72
N GLN A 54 -45.69 27.34 -21.14
CA GLN A 54 -44.31 27.53 -21.58
C GLN A 54 -43.78 26.23 -22.19
N GLU A 55 -43.58 26.21 -23.51
CA GLU A 55 -43.08 25.03 -24.20
C GLU A 55 -41.60 25.23 -24.57
N PHE A 56 -40.74 24.40 -24.01
CA PHE A 56 -39.31 24.37 -24.29
C PHE A 56 -38.96 22.95 -24.72
N GLU A 57 -38.58 22.76 -25.98
CA GLU A 57 -38.09 21.48 -26.48
C GLU A 57 -36.56 21.42 -26.31
N PRO A 58 -35.99 20.24 -26.03
CA PRO A 58 -34.54 20.07 -26.05
C PRO A 58 -34.01 20.29 -27.48
N GLU A 59 -32.81 20.83 -27.59
CA GLU A 59 -32.10 20.92 -28.88
C GLU A 59 -31.76 19.51 -29.39
N GLU A 60 -31.57 19.38 -30.71
CA GLU A 60 -31.20 18.10 -31.34
C GLU A 60 -29.90 17.52 -30.76
N ILE A 61 -28.94 18.41 -30.45
CA ILE A 61 -27.74 18.10 -29.69
C ILE A 61 -27.73 18.93 -28.43
N CYS A 62 -27.76 18.28 -27.27
CA CYS A 62 -27.78 18.98 -25.98
C CYS A 62 -26.58 19.93 -25.85
N PRO A 63 -26.77 21.25 -25.68
CA PRO A 63 -25.67 22.23 -25.64
C PRO A 63 -24.72 22.06 -24.45
N LEU A 64 -25.10 21.26 -23.44
CA LEU A 64 -24.31 21.03 -22.24
C LEU A 64 -23.56 19.71 -22.24
N CYS A 65 -24.24 18.60 -22.56
CA CYS A 65 -23.65 17.27 -22.50
C CYS A 65 -23.39 16.65 -23.87
N GLU A 66 -23.71 17.32 -24.98
CA GLU A 66 -23.46 16.80 -26.34
C GLU A 66 -23.97 15.36 -26.53
N ASP A 67 -25.16 15.08 -25.96
CA ASP A 67 -25.86 13.79 -25.97
C ASP A 67 -25.09 12.58 -25.45
N LEU A 68 -24.17 12.78 -24.50
CA LEU A 68 -23.46 11.70 -23.83
C LEU A 68 -24.38 10.60 -23.26
N PHE A 69 -25.60 10.93 -22.85
CA PHE A 69 -26.57 9.96 -22.33
C PHE A 69 -27.13 9.01 -23.40
N SER A 70 -27.09 9.38 -24.68
CA SER A 70 -27.44 8.47 -25.78
C SER A 70 -26.36 7.40 -25.99
N MET A 71 -25.13 7.68 -25.57
CA MET A 71 -23.95 6.84 -25.76
C MET A 71 -23.72 5.85 -24.61
N LEU A 72 -24.59 5.84 -23.58
CA LEU A 72 -24.47 4.95 -22.41
C LEU A 72 -24.24 3.47 -22.77
N PRO A 73 -24.94 2.86 -23.76
CA PRO A 73 -24.69 1.47 -24.12
C PRO A 73 -23.25 1.23 -24.59
N ARG A 74 -22.72 2.10 -25.45
CA ARG A 74 -21.33 2.01 -25.95
C ARG A 74 -20.33 2.17 -24.81
N PHE A 75 -20.58 3.09 -23.89
CA PHE A 75 -19.73 3.30 -22.73
C PHE A 75 -19.74 2.10 -21.78
N ALA A 76 -20.91 1.54 -21.52
CA ALA A 76 -21.07 0.37 -20.67
C ALA A 76 -20.41 -0.88 -21.26
N GLU A 77 -20.54 -1.10 -22.57
CA GLU A 77 -19.87 -2.20 -23.29
C GLU A 77 -18.34 -2.08 -23.17
N ALA A 78 -17.77 -0.90 -23.45
CA ALA A 78 -16.32 -0.67 -23.33
C ALA A 78 -15.82 -0.88 -21.90
N VAL A 79 -16.58 -0.43 -20.90
CA VAL A 79 -16.27 -0.65 -19.47
C VAL A 79 -16.32 -2.13 -19.12
N ALA A 80 -17.36 -2.84 -19.54
CA ALA A 80 -17.53 -4.26 -19.24
C ALA A 80 -16.44 -5.13 -19.88
N GLU A 81 -16.10 -4.85 -21.15
CA GLU A 81 -15.01 -5.53 -21.85
C GLU A 81 -13.70 -5.42 -21.05
N LYS A 82 -13.31 -4.21 -20.63
CA LYS A 82 -12.08 -4.00 -19.85
C LYS A 82 -12.12 -4.59 -18.46
N VAL A 83 -13.20 -4.40 -17.70
CA VAL A 83 -13.29 -4.94 -16.33
C VAL A 83 -13.21 -6.48 -16.35
N ASN A 84 -13.74 -7.13 -17.37
CA ASN A 84 -13.72 -8.58 -17.50
C ASN A 84 -12.35 -9.15 -17.94
N GLU A 85 -11.38 -8.32 -18.38
CA GLU A 85 -9.99 -8.73 -18.64
C GLU A 85 -9.19 -9.02 -17.36
N VAL A 86 -9.71 -8.64 -16.19
CA VAL A 86 -9.01 -8.75 -14.90
C VAL A 86 -9.89 -9.43 -13.86
N GLU A 87 -9.27 -10.16 -12.94
CA GLU A 87 -9.96 -10.79 -11.81
C GLU A 87 -10.34 -9.75 -10.76
N SER A 88 -11.60 -9.74 -10.33
CA SER A 88 -12.04 -8.96 -9.17
C SER A 88 -13.39 -9.48 -8.64
N GLU A 89 -13.63 -9.27 -7.36
CA GLU A 89 -14.92 -9.51 -6.70
C GLU A 89 -15.87 -8.31 -6.87
N ASN A 90 -15.29 -7.12 -7.03
CA ASN A 90 -16.03 -5.88 -7.14
C ASN A 90 -15.36 -4.89 -8.11
N PHE A 91 -16.12 -3.88 -8.50
CA PHE A 91 -15.65 -2.80 -9.37
C PHE A 91 -16.32 -1.47 -9.05
N LEU A 92 -15.82 -0.40 -9.66
CA LEU A 92 -16.43 0.91 -9.68
C LEU A 92 -16.25 1.56 -11.05
N VAL A 93 -17.24 2.35 -11.48
CA VAL A 93 -17.17 3.11 -12.72
C VAL A 93 -16.92 4.58 -12.40
N GLY A 94 -15.92 5.14 -13.06
CA GLY A 94 -15.66 6.56 -13.14
C GLY A 94 -15.63 7.01 -14.60
N CYS A 95 -15.79 8.30 -14.83
CA CYS A 95 -15.63 8.88 -16.16
C CYS A 95 -14.78 10.15 -16.14
N LYS A 96 -14.28 10.48 -17.32
CA LYS A 96 -13.67 11.75 -17.67
C LYS A 96 -14.53 12.40 -18.74
N ILE A 97 -15.00 13.60 -18.45
CA ILE A 97 -15.77 14.45 -19.36
C ILE A 97 -14.86 15.51 -20.00
N ASP A 98 -15.32 16.13 -21.09
CA ASP A 98 -14.56 17.19 -21.71
C ASP A 98 -14.42 18.39 -20.75
N PRO A 99 -13.22 18.98 -20.60
CA PRO A 99 -13.04 20.16 -19.76
C PRO A 99 -13.94 21.34 -20.12
N SER A 100 -14.34 21.48 -21.39
CA SER A 100 -15.27 22.52 -21.85
C SER A 100 -16.68 22.30 -21.30
N GLN A 101 -17.17 21.05 -21.28
CA GLN A 101 -18.47 20.68 -20.69
C GLN A 101 -18.48 20.94 -19.19
N ALA A 102 -17.42 20.56 -18.48
CA ALA A 102 -17.29 20.81 -17.04
C ALA A 102 -17.25 22.32 -16.72
N LYS A 103 -16.59 23.10 -17.58
CA LYS A 103 -16.53 24.56 -17.44
C LYS A 103 -17.91 25.20 -17.67
N LEU A 104 -18.59 24.83 -18.76
CA LEU A 104 -19.92 25.34 -19.10
C LEU A 104 -20.94 24.99 -18.00
N GLU A 105 -20.91 23.75 -17.50
CA GLU A 105 -21.74 23.33 -16.36
C GLU A 105 -21.55 24.25 -15.16
N LYS A 106 -20.29 24.54 -14.80
CA LYS A 106 -19.98 25.39 -13.66
C LYS A 106 -20.50 26.81 -13.86
N GLU A 107 -20.30 27.40 -15.03
CA GLU A 107 -20.79 28.74 -15.37
C GLU A 107 -22.31 28.83 -15.23
N VAL A 108 -23.05 27.82 -15.73
CA VAL A 108 -24.51 27.75 -15.62
C VAL A 108 -24.95 27.60 -14.16
N ILE A 109 -24.30 26.73 -13.38
CA ILE A 109 -24.65 26.54 -11.97
C ILE A 109 -24.49 27.86 -11.18
N GLU A 110 -23.43 28.62 -11.47
CA GLU A 110 -23.16 29.91 -10.84
C GLU A 110 -24.15 30.99 -11.31
N GLU A 111 -24.38 31.13 -12.61
CA GLU A 111 -25.26 32.13 -13.21
C GLU A 111 -26.70 32.03 -12.69
N TYR A 112 -27.22 30.80 -12.56
CA TYR A 112 -28.61 30.55 -12.17
C TYR A 112 -28.79 30.23 -10.68
N GLY A 113 -27.71 30.27 -9.88
CA GLY A 113 -27.75 30.03 -8.44
C GLY A 113 -28.28 28.65 -8.08
N LEU A 114 -27.64 27.61 -8.64
CA LEU A 114 -28.04 26.20 -8.54
C LEU A 114 -27.08 25.35 -7.70
N ALA A 115 -26.06 25.95 -7.07
CA ALA A 115 -25.03 25.22 -6.33
C ALA A 115 -25.59 24.28 -5.25
N GLU A 116 -26.72 24.64 -4.64
CA GLU A 116 -27.36 23.83 -3.60
C GLU A 116 -28.18 22.67 -4.16
N THR A 117 -28.64 22.73 -5.41
CA THR A 117 -29.58 21.77 -5.99
C THR A 117 -28.96 20.88 -7.06
N ALA A 118 -27.93 21.36 -7.75
CA ALA A 118 -27.34 20.67 -8.89
C ALA A 118 -26.45 19.49 -8.49
N GLU A 119 -26.45 18.44 -9.32
CA GLU A 119 -25.41 17.41 -9.34
C GLU A 119 -24.48 17.56 -10.57
N PRO A 120 -23.17 17.26 -10.43
CA PRO A 120 -22.24 17.28 -11.56
C PRO A 120 -22.58 16.22 -12.61
N LEU A 121 -22.43 16.56 -13.90
CA LEU A 121 -22.64 15.66 -15.04
C LEU A 121 -21.86 14.36 -14.90
N LYS A 122 -20.62 14.45 -14.42
CA LYS A 122 -19.77 13.29 -14.15
C LYS A 122 -20.40 12.31 -13.15
N THR A 123 -21.07 12.82 -12.11
CA THR A 123 -21.70 11.97 -11.09
C THR A 123 -22.86 11.18 -11.67
N GLU A 124 -23.71 11.83 -12.45
CA GLU A 124 -24.81 11.15 -13.14
C GLU A 124 -24.29 10.11 -14.13
N LEU A 125 -23.31 10.47 -14.98
CA LEU A 125 -22.71 9.57 -15.96
C LEU A 125 -22.09 8.34 -15.30
N ASN A 126 -21.31 8.50 -14.23
CA ASN A 126 -20.75 7.36 -13.49
C ASN A 126 -21.85 6.37 -13.06
N ARG A 127 -22.95 6.91 -12.52
CA ARG A 127 -24.08 6.13 -12.02
C ARG A 127 -24.82 5.42 -13.14
N GLU A 128 -25.14 6.12 -14.23
CA GLU A 128 -25.91 5.54 -15.34
C GLU A 128 -25.06 4.54 -16.16
N ILE A 129 -23.79 4.84 -16.44
CA ILE A 129 -22.88 3.87 -17.09
C ILE A 129 -22.73 2.62 -16.21
N GLY A 130 -22.53 2.80 -14.90
CA GLY A 130 -22.44 1.69 -13.95
C GLY A 130 -23.67 0.79 -13.94
N LYS A 131 -24.88 1.36 -13.95
CA LYS A 131 -26.14 0.59 -14.02
C LYS A 131 -26.24 -0.25 -15.29
N VAL A 132 -25.86 0.31 -16.44
CA VAL A 132 -25.92 -0.38 -17.73
C VAL A 132 -24.83 -1.45 -17.84
N ALA A 133 -23.64 -1.21 -17.28
CA ALA A 133 -22.52 -2.15 -17.31
C ALA A 133 -22.67 -3.31 -16.30
N LEU A 134 -23.37 -3.11 -15.19
CA LEU A 134 -23.54 -4.09 -14.11
C LEU A 134 -23.98 -5.49 -14.58
N PRO A 135 -25.02 -5.67 -15.42
CA PRO A 135 -25.41 -7.01 -15.88
C PRO A 135 -24.38 -7.68 -16.80
N MET A 136 -23.50 -6.92 -17.45
CA MET A 136 -22.43 -7.44 -18.32
C MET A 136 -21.19 -7.87 -17.52
N ILE A 137 -20.95 -7.23 -16.38
CA ILE A 137 -19.79 -7.49 -15.50
C ILE A 137 -20.14 -8.56 -14.45
N ASN A 138 -21.37 -8.52 -13.91
CA ASN A 138 -21.87 -9.46 -12.91
C ASN A 138 -20.97 -9.56 -11.65
N ARG A 139 -20.47 -8.42 -11.16
CA ARG A 139 -19.68 -8.27 -9.93
C ARG A 139 -20.28 -7.18 -9.05
N ALA A 140 -19.95 -7.13 -7.77
CA ALA A 140 -20.50 -6.10 -6.88
C ALA A 140 -19.94 -4.71 -7.19
N VAL A 141 -20.75 -3.65 -7.02
CA VAL A 141 -20.24 -2.27 -7.07
C VAL A 141 -19.80 -1.85 -5.68
N ASN A 142 -18.56 -1.36 -5.53
CA ASN A 142 -18.02 -0.91 -4.25
C ASN A 142 -17.45 0.51 -4.33
N PHE A 143 -18.05 1.44 -3.59
CA PHE A 143 -17.64 2.86 -3.59
C PHE A 143 -16.52 3.19 -2.59
N LYS A 144 -16.25 2.30 -1.63
CA LYS A 144 -15.29 2.56 -0.55
C LYS A 144 -13.95 1.88 -0.79
N ASP A 145 -14.00 0.63 -1.25
CA ASP A 145 -12.82 -0.20 -1.46
C ASP A 145 -12.95 -0.98 -2.79
N PRO A 146 -12.95 -0.28 -3.94
CA PRO A 146 -13.00 -0.93 -5.23
C PRO A 146 -11.70 -1.68 -5.52
N GLN A 147 -11.79 -2.93 -5.95
CA GLN A 147 -10.65 -3.69 -6.45
C GLN A 147 -10.23 -3.26 -7.85
N VAL A 148 -11.20 -2.80 -8.65
CA VAL A 148 -10.98 -2.27 -10.01
C VAL A 148 -11.84 -1.02 -10.19
N VAL A 149 -11.23 0.08 -10.61
CA VAL A 149 -11.94 1.29 -11.05
C VAL A 149 -11.75 1.42 -12.57
N ALA A 150 -12.85 1.27 -13.31
CA ALA A 150 -12.87 1.54 -14.74
C ALA A 150 -13.17 3.02 -14.97
N CYS A 151 -12.19 3.75 -15.50
CA CYS A 151 -12.32 5.15 -15.85
C CYS A 151 -12.49 5.31 -17.36
N ILE A 152 -13.67 5.71 -17.81
CA ILE A 152 -13.97 5.93 -19.23
C ILE A 152 -13.77 7.40 -19.64
N ASP A 153 -13.01 7.65 -20.70
CA ASP A 153 -12.96 8.94 -21.39
C ASP A 153 -14.12 9.01 -22.38
N THR A 154 -15.14 9.81 -22.03
CA THR A 154 -16.41 9.91 -22.76
C THR A 154 -16.27 10.47 -24.19
N ARG A 155 -15.15 11.12 -24.51
CA ARG A 155 -14.87 11.68 -25.84
C ARG A 155 -14.51 10.61 -26.87
N PHE A 156 -13.87 9.54 -26.41
CA PHE A 156 -13.34 8.48 -27.27
C PHE A 156 -13.91 7.09 -26.97
N ALA A 157 -14.65 6.95 -25.87
CA ALA A 157 -15.06 5.66 -25.28
C ALA A 157 -13.85 4.76 -24.95
N ASP A 158 -12.73 5.37 -24.56
CA ASP A 158 -11.51 4.68 -24.14
C ASP A 158 -11.55 4.44 -22.63
N VAL A 159 -11.19 3.24 -22.20
CA VAL A 159 -11.29 2.82 -20.79
C VAL A 159 -9.92 2.47 -20.24
N THR A 160 -9.53 3.15 -19.18
CA THR A 160 -8.35 2.81 -18.37
C THR A 160 -8.79 2.15 -17.08
N LEU A 161 -8.04 1.15 -16.63
CA LEU A 161 -8.28 0.49 -15.34
C LEU A 161 -7.28 0.98 -14.30
N ASP A 162 -7.78 1.33 -13.12
CA ASP A 162 -6.98 1.44 -11.90
C ASP A 162 -7.27 0.20 -11.05
N ILE A 163 -6.25 -0.63 -10.83
CA ILE A 163 -6.37 -1.94 -10.21
C ILE A 163 -5.70 -1.90 -8.84
N ALA A 164 -6.48 -2.13 -7.79
CA ALA A 164 -5.97 -2.10 -6.43
C ALA A 164 -4.93 -3.22 -6.20
N PRO A 165 -3.82 -2.96 -5.49
CA PRO A 165 -2.83 -3.98 -5.19
C PRO A 165 -3.41 -5.11 -4.31
N ILE A 166 -2.73 -6.26 -4.31
CA ILE A 166 -2.91 -7.32 -3.31
C ILE A 166 -1.74 -7.30 -2.32
N PHE A 167 -2.00 -7.73 -1.08
CA PHE A 167 -0.99 -7.80 -0.03
C PHE A 167 -0.96 -9.19 0.59
N ILE A 168 0.23 -9.79 0.63
CA ILE A 168 0.47 -11.13 1.16
C ILE A 168 1.39 -10.99 2.36
N ALA A 169 0.87 -11.26 3.56
CA ALA A 169 1.67 -11.34 4.77
C ALA A 169 2.32 -12.71 4.91
N GLY A 170 3.45 -12.77 5.61
CA GLY A 170 4.11 -14.02 5.96
C GLY A 170 5.31 -13.79 6.86
N ARG A 171 6.10 -14.84 7.09
CA ARG A 171 7.40 -14.75 7.78
C ARG A 171 8.49 -15.29 6.88
N TYR A 172 9.66 -14.67 6.92
CA TYR A 172 10.84 -15.17 6.23
C TYR A 172 11.97 -15.52 7.17
N ASN A 173 12.66 -16.60 6.87
CA ASN A 173 13.98 -16.92 7.37
C ASN A 173 15.01 -16.56 6.31
N LYS A 174 16.16 -16.06 6.75
CA LYS A 174 17.30 -15.70 5.90
C LYS A 174 18.53 -16.42 6.42
N PHE A 175 19.04 -17.35 5.64
CA PHE A 175 20.18 -18.20 6.01
C PHE A 175 21.50 -17.71 5.40
N SER A 176 21.43 -16.87 4.36
CA SER A 176 22.60 -16.26 3.74
C SER A 176 23.04 -14.97 4.43
N ARG A 177 24.35 -14.75 4.51
CA ARG A 177 24.98 -13.49 4.97
C ARG A 177 25.40 -12.57 3.81
N GLU A 178 24.97 -12.88 2.59
CA GLU A 178 25.42 -12.21 1.37
C GLU A 178 24.29 -11.47 0.63
N ILE A 179 23.03 -11.74 0.99
CA ILE A 179 21.88 -11.09 0.37
C ILE A 179 21.26 -10.01 1.27
N PRO A 180 20.75 -8.90 0.71
CA PRO A 180 19.93 -7.95 1.43
C PRO A 180 18.49 -8.44 1.60
N GLN A 181 17.74 -7.80 2.51
CA GLN A 181 16.30 -8.01 2.66
C GLN A 181 15.52 -7.55 1.43
N THR A 182 15.84 -6.37 0.90
CA THR A 182 15.14 -5.74 -0.23
C THR A 182 16.09 -5.51 -1.41
N ILE A 183 15.54 -5.21 -2.58
CA ILE A 183 16.31 -4.84 -3.77
C ILE A 183 17.19 -3.62 -3.46
N TRP A 184 18.46 -3.67 -3.86
CA TRP A 184 19.39 -2.53 -3.76
C TRP A 184 19.75 -2.02 -5.15
N PRO A 185 19.16 -0.90 -5.58
CA PRO A 185 19.50 -0.30 -6.87
C PRO A 185 20.98 0.03 -6.95
N CYS A 186 21.58 -0.21 -8.12
CA CYS A 186 22.97 0.13 -8.40
C CYS A 186 23.19 1.63 -8.15
N ARG A 187 24.18 1.97 -7.32
CA ARG A 187 24.49 3.37 -6.96
C ARG A 187 24.87 4.24 -8.16
N MET A 188 25.34 3.63 -9.25
CA MET A 188 25.77 4.35 -10.45
C MET A 188 24.61 4.65 -11.41
N CYS A 189 23.80 3.64 -11.74
CA CYS A 189 22.72 3.81 -12.72
C CYS A 189 21.33 3.97 -12.10
N LYS A 190 21.21 3.89 -10.77
CA LYS A 190 19.95 4.01 -10.03
C LYS A 190 18.87 3.04 -10.50
N GLY A 191 19.24 1.79 -10.78
CA GLY A 191 18.30 0.75 -11.24
C GLY A 191 18.27 0.51 -12.74
N LYS A 192 18.79 1.40 -13.58
CA LYS A 192 18.64 1.32 -15.05
C LYS A 192 19.46 0.22 -15.76
N GLY A 193 20.39 -0.42 -15.07
CA GLY A 193 21.43 -1.26 -15.70
C GLY A 193 22.64 -0.45 -16.19
N CYS A 194 23.85 -0.97 -15.99
CA CYS A 194 25.10 -0.39 -16.51
C CYS A 194 26.25 -1.42 -16.46
N PRO A 195 27.40 -1.15 -17.12
CA PRO A 195 28.54 -2.08 -17.11
C PRO A 195 29.03 -2.47 -15.72
N ARG A 196 28.99 -1.55 -14.74
CA ARG A 196 29.42 -1.83 -13.36
C ARG A 196 28.60 -2.94 -12.68
N CYS A 197 27.30 -2.98 -12.94
CA CYS A 197 26.41 -3.99 -12.36
C CYS A 197 26.07 -5.10 -13.37
N ASN A 198 26.86 -5.25 -14.43
CA ASN A 198 26.60 -6.22 -15.51
C ASN A 198 25.17 -6.08 -16.07
N ASN A 199 24.70 -4.85 -16.24
CA ASN A 199 23.36 -4.49 -16.71
C ASN A 199 22.18 -4.96 -15.84
N THR A 200 22.42 -5.52 -14.65
CA THR A 200 21.34 -5.97 -13.73
C THR A 200 20.54 -4.82 -13.11
N GLY A 201 21.11 -3.62 -13.07
CA GLY A 201 20.55 -2.48 -12.34
C GLY A 201 20.68 -2.57 -10.83
N LYS A 202 21.27 -3.64 -10.28
CA LYS A 202 21.27 -3.96 -8.84
C LYS A 202 22.70 -3.99 -8.26
N MET A 203 22.83 -3.86 -6.94
CA MET A 203 24.10 -4.01 -6.21
C MET A 203 24.36 -5.47 -5.78
N TYR A 204 23.30 -6.25 -5.62
CA TYR A 204 23.33 -7.67 -5.23
C TYR A 204 22.50 -8.44 -6.27
N GLN A 205 22.84 -9.72 -6.48
CA GLN A 205 22.19 -10.54 -7.50
C GLN A 205 20.72 -10.84 -7.19
N THR A 206 20.38 -10.98 -5.91
CA THR A 206 19.03 -11.23 -5.42
C THR A 206 18.86 -10.69 -4.00
N SER A 207 17.66 -10.82 -3.44
CA SER A 207 17.27 -10.41 -2.10
C SER A 207 16.16 -11.31 -1.56
N VAL A 208 15.90 -11.23 -0.26
CA VAL A 208 14.73 -11.91 0.35
C VAL A 208 13.43 -11.47 -0.35
N GLN A 209 13.32 -10.20 -0.74
CA GLN A 209 12.19 -9.70 -1.51
C GLN A 209 12.06 -10.42 -2.85
N GLU A 210 13.12 -10.49 -3.65
CA GLU A 210 13.07 -11.01 -5.03
C GLU A 210 12.74 -12.50 -5.09
N ILE A 211 13.27 -13.29 -4.15
CA ILE A 211 13.08 -14.76 -4.13
C ILE A 211 11.59 -15.15 -4.09
N ILE A 212 10.76 -14.42 -3.33
CA ILE A 212 9.30 -14.66 -3.29
C ILE A 212 8.55 -13.72 -4.24
N GLY A 213 8.99 -12.46 -4.35
CA GLY A 213 8.32 -11.40 -5.08
C GLY A 213 8.27 -11.64 -6.58
N ASP A 214 9.35 -12.14 -7.19
CA ASP A 214 9.39 -12.40 -8.62
C ASP A 214 8.41 -13.52 -9.01
N ILE A 215 8.27 -14.54 -8.15
CA ILE A 215 7.35 -15.67 -8.33
C ILE A 215 5.90 -15.21 -8.15
N ALA A 216 5.62 -14.46 -7.09
CA ALA A 216 4.28 -13.92 -6.83
C ALA A 216 3.83 -12.96 -7.94
N LEU A 217 4.76 -12.13 -8.46
CA LEU A 217 4.49 -11.21 -9.56
C LEU A 217 4.08 -11.96 -10.84
N GLU A 218 4.78 -13.04 -11.17
CA GLU A 218 4.42 -13.92 -12.30
C GLU A 218 3.06 -14.60 -12.07
N MET A 219 2.82 -15.14 -10.88
CA MET A 219 1.56 -15.82 -10.55
C MET A 219 0.35 -14.88 -10.57
N ALA A 220 0.54 -13.62 -10.14
CA ALA A 220 -0.52 -12.62 -10.08
C ALA A 220 -0.70 -11.83 -11.39
N ASP A 221 0.21 -12.02 -12.36
CA ASP A 221 0.30 -11.22 -13.59
C ASP A 221 0.20 -9.71 -13.28
N GLY A 222 1.08 -9.26 -12.36
CA GLY A 222 1.15 -7.88 -11.89
C GLY A 222 2.33 -7.09 -12.48
N ASP A 223 2.39 -5.80 -12.16
CA ASP A 223 3.40 -4.88 -12.73
C ASP A 223 4.70 -4.84 -11.92
N GLU A 224 4.60 -4.69 -10.60
CA GLU A 224 5.74 -4.58 -9.68
C GLU A 224 5.45 -5.24 -8.32
N HIS A 225 6.51 -5.56 -7.57
CA HIS A 225 6.40 -5.99 -6.18
C HIS A 225 7.15 -5.09 -5.20
N PHE A 226 6.57 -4.90 -4.03
CA PHE A 226 7.13 -4.12 -2.93
C PHE A 226 7.17 -4.94 -1.64
N PHE A 227 8.22 -4.76 -0.85
CA PHE A 227 8.45 -5.55 0.36
C PHE A 227 8.47 -4.69 1.62
N HIS A 228 7.52 -4.96 2.51
CA HIS A 228 7.33 -4.24 3.77
C HIS A 228 7.69 -5.17 4.94
N GLY A 229 8.95 -5.14 5.37
CA GLY A 229 9.40 -5.93 6.53
C GLY A 229 9.11 -5.26 7.87
N MET A 230 8.82 -6.06 8.91
CA MET A 230 8.76 -5.60 10.30
C MET A 230 10.17 -5.35 10.84
N GLY A 231 10.76 -4.23 10.41
CA GLY A 231 12.17 -3.94 10.57
C GLY A 231 13.05 -4.71 9.57
N ARG A 232 14.36 -4.66 9.82
CA ARG A 232 15.38 -5.17 8.90
C ARG A 232 16.64 -5.59 9.67
N GLU A 233 17.33 -6.60 9.14
CA GLU A 233 18.68 -6.99 9.54
C GLU A 233 19.75 -6.53 8.54
N ASP A 234 20.99 -6.47 9.01
CA ASP A 234 22.15 -6.19 8.16
C ASP A 234 22.34 -7.33 7.14
N ILE A 235 23.08 -7.06 6.06
CA ILE A 235 23.31 -8.04 4.98
C ILE A 235 24.05 -9.27 5.53
N ASP A 236 25.01 -9.03 6.43
CA ASP A 236 25.84 -10.04 7.08
C ASP A 236 25.13 -10.80 8.22
N ALA A 237 23.86 -10.50 8.50
CA ALA A 237 23.08 -11.13 9.56
C ALA A 237 22.05 -12.13 9.03
N CYS A 238 21.89 -13.25 9.72
CA CYS A 238 20.84 -14.22 9.44
C CYS A 238 19.55 -13.89 10.21
N MET A 239 18.41 -14.35 9.69
CA MET A 239 17.11 -14.33 10.34
C MET A 239 16.64 -15.79 10.53
N LEU A 240 16.74 -16.29 11.76
CA LEU A 240 16.49 -17.68 12.15
C LEU A 240 15.16 -17.81 12.93
N GLY A 241 14.97 -18.95 13.61
CA GLY A 241 13.78 -19.25 14.40
C GLY A 241 12.51 -19.18 13.55
N THR A 242 11.47 -18.51 14.07
CA THR A 242 10.17 -18.36 13.37
C THR A 242 10.21 -17.36 12.22
N GLY A 243 11.35 -16.71 11.96
CA GLY A 243 11.49 -15.74 10.89
C GLY A 243 10.91 -14.35 11.22
N ARG A 244 11.19 -13.40 10.34
CA ARG A 244 10.70 -12.01 10.46
C ARG A 244 9.39 -11.84 9.69
N PRO A 245 8.35 -11.22 10.31
CA PRO A 245 7.14 -10.83 9.60
C PRO A 245 7.42 -9.86 8.45
N PHE A 246 6.76 -10.08 7.32
CA PHE A 246 6.77 -9.18 6.17
C PHE A 246 5.40 -9.13 5.49
N ILE A 247 5.20 -8.11 4.67
CA ILE A 247 4.10 -8.02 3.70
C ILE A 247 4.71 -7.78 2.32
N LEU A 248 4.35 -8.64 1.37
CA LEU A 248 4.61 -8.48 -0.05
C LEU A 248 3.39 -7.81 -0.69
N GLU A 249 3.61 -6.71 -1.37
CA GLU A 249 2.59 -5.99 -2.15
C GLU A 249 2.85 -6.24 -3.63
N ILE A 250 1.81 -6.63 -4.38
CA ILE A 250 1.86 -6.75 -5.84
C ILE A 250 0.95 -5.66 -6.43
N SER A 251 1.49 -4.82 -7.30
CA SER A 251 0.73 -3.76 -7.98
C SER A 251 0.04 -4.25 -9.24
N HIS A 252 -1.16 -3.70 -9.48
CA HIS A 252 -2.03 -3.98 -10.62
C HIS A 252 -2.14 -5.47 -11.02
N PRO A 253 -2.41 -6.39 -10.08
CA PRO A 253 -2.50 -7.82 -10.39
C PRO A 253 -3.73 -8.10 -11.27
N ARG A 254 -3.54 -8.86 -12.35
CA ARG A 254 -4.67 -9.36 -13.15
C ARG A 254 -5.30 -10.61 -12.55
N ILE A 255 -4.53 -11.37 -11.76
CA ILE A 255 -4.95 -12.54 -10.99
C ILE A 255 -4.80 -12.19 -9.50
N ARG A 256 -5.89 -12.24 -8.74
CA ARG A 256 -5.92 -11.79 -7.35
C ARG A 256 -5.83 -12.95 -6.36
N ASP A 257 -6.48 -14.07 -6.66
CA ASP A 257 -6.49 -15.26 -5.82
C ASP A 257 -5.44 -16.27 -6.31
N ILE A 258 -4.16 -15.98 -6.03
CA ILE A 258 -3.05 -16.89 -6.34
C ILE A 258 -2.89 -17.97 -5.25
N ASP A 259 -2.46 -19.16 -5.64
CA ASP A 259 -2.19 -20.27 -4.70
C ASP A 259 -0.96 -19.96 -3.84
N LEU A 260 -1.20 -19.60 -2.57
CA LEU A 260 -0.14 -19.25 -1.62
C LEU A 260 0.70 -20.46 -1.17
N ASP A 261 0.14 -21.67 -1.17
CA ASP A 261 0.90 -22.89 -0.84
C ASP A 261 1.88 -23.22 -1.96
N GLU A 262 1.47 -23.04 -3.22
CA GLU A 262 2.36 -23.18 -4.37
C GLU A 262 3.44 -22.09 -4.39
N LEU A 263 3.07 -20.83 -4.09
CA LEU A 263 4.03 -19.73 -3.95
C LEU A 263 5.09 -20.04 -2.88
N GLU A 264 4.65 -20.46 -1.69
CA GLU A 264 5.54 -20.83 -0.58
C GLU A 264 6.48 -21.96 -1.01
N LYS A 265 5.95 -23.03 -1.62
CA LYS A 265 6.72 -24.17 -2.10
C LYS A 265 7.77 -23.78 -3.14
N LYS A 266 7.43 -22.93 -4.11
CA LYS A 266 8.36 -22.47 -5.16
C LYS A 266 9.46 -21.57 -4.57
N ALA A 267 9.09 -20.60 -3.73
CA ALA A 267 10.04 -19.70 -3.08
C ALA A 267 11.02 -20.47 -2.16
N ASN A 268 10.53 -21.50 -1.47
CA ASN A 268 11.32 -22.36 -0.57
C ASN A 268 12.28 -23.34 -1.26
N GLN A 269 12.33 -23.35 -2.60
CA GLN A 269 13.42 -24.01 -3.33
C GLN A 269 14.76 -23.29 -3.14
N SER A 270 14.74 -22.01 -2.75
CA SER A 270 15.94 -21.25 -2.42
C SER A 270 16.58 -21.74 -1.11
N THR A 271 17.90 -21.87 -1.11
CA THR A 271 18.69 -22.16 0.10
C THR A 271 19.08 -20.88 0.85
N LEU A 272 18.83 -19.70 0.28
CA LEU A 272 19.26 -18.42 0.84
C LEU A 272 18.24 -17.85 1.83
N ALA A 273 16.96 -18.07 1.55
CA ALA A 273 15.83 -17.64 2.35
C ALA A 273 14.66 -18.61 2.17
N GLN A 274 13.83 -18.74 3.21
CA GLN A 274 12.60 -19.52 3.20
C GLN A 274 11.46 -18.70 3.79
N TYR A 275 10.23 -19.06 3.45
CA TYR A 275 8.99 -18.34 3.73
C TYR A 275 8.00 -19.32 4.34
N ASN A 276 7.16 -18.82 5.23
CA ASN A 276 6.07 -19.59 5.82
C ASN A 276 4.92 -18.67 6.21
N SER A 277 3.77 -19.29 6.51
CA SER A 277 2.59 -18.61 7.04
C SER A 277 2.05 -17.55 6.09
N LEU A 278 2.09 -17.82 4.77
CA LEU A 278 1.60 -16.89 3.77
C LEU A 278 0.07 -16.73 3.85
N ARG A 279 -0.42 -15.49 3.82
CA ARG A 279 -1.86 -15.19 3.79
C ARG A 279 -2.15 -13.82 3.19
N PHE A 280 -3.29 -13.69 2.50
CA PHE A 280 -3.77 -12.37 2.07
C PHE A 280 -4.16 -11.51 3.27
N VAL A 281 -3.83 -10.22 3.20
CA VAL A 281 -4.17 -9.23 4.24
C VAL A 281 -4.64 -7.91 3.63
N PRO A 282 -5.47 -7.12 4.32
CA PRO A 282 -5.77 -5.76 3.91
C PRO A 282 -4.56 -4.81 4.01
N ARG A 283 -4.56 -3.74 3.21
CA ARG A 283 -3.52 -2.69 3.20
C ARG A 283 -3.18 -2.12 4.59
N LYS A 284 -4.15 -2.07 5.52
CA LYS A 284 -3.97 -1.53 6.89
C LYS A 284 -2.76 -2.15 7.61
N TYR A 285 -2.50 -3.44 7.36
CA TYR A 285 -1.41 -4.19 7.99
C TYR A 285 -0.01 -3.69 7.61
N VAL A 286 0.15 -3.04 6.45
CA VAL A 286 1.44 -2.43 6.07
C VAL A 286 1.87 -1.39 7.09
N LYS A 287 0.94 -0.59 7.59
CA LYS A 287 1.21 0.41 8.62
C LYS A 287 1.51 -0.27 9.96
N GLU A 288 0.67 -1.23 10.36
CA GLU A 288 0.83 -1.97 11.61
C GLU A 288 2.21 -2.65 11.70
N TYR A 289 2.67 -3.28 10.62
CA TYR A 289 4.00 -3.92 10.58
C TYR A 289 5.15 -2.93 10.68
N LYS A 290 5.00 -1.74 10.09
CA LYS A 290 6.03 -0.67 10.13
C LYS A 290 6.12 -0.01 11.51
N GLU A 291 5.01 0.05 12.23
CA GLU A 291 4.92 0.69 13.54
C GLU A 291 5.12 -0.29 14.72
N ALA A 292 5.16 -1.60 14.45
CA ALA A 292 5.35 -2.60 15.49
C ALA A 292 6.71 -2.47 16.22
N GLU A 293 6.64 -2.28 17.54
CA GLU A 293 7.80 -2.19 18.42
C GLU A 293 8.13 -3.51 19.12
N SER A 294 8.07 -4.62 18.38
CA SER A 294 8.34 -5.95 18.94
C SER A 294 9.77 -6.11 19.46
N ASP A 295 9.89 -6.73 20.62
CA ASP A 295 11.15 -7.16 21.18
C ASP A 295 11.80 -8.23 20.31
N LYS A 296 13.12 -8.34 20.42
CA LYS A 296 13.92 -9.19 19.53
C LYS A 296 14.96 -9.96 20.32
N THR A 297 15.09 -11.24 19.99
CA THR A 297 16.12 -12.12 20.54
C THR A 297 17.21 -12.31 19.49
N TYR A 298 18.47 -12.17 19.88
CA TYR A 298 19.64 -12.29 19.02
C TYR A 298 20.62 -13.32 19.55
N ARG A 299 21.49 -13.81 18.66
CA ARG A 299 22.75 -14.47 18.99
C ARG A 299 23.89 -13.69 18.33
N ALA A 300 24.88 -13.28 19.11
CA ALA A 300 26.07 -12.60 18.64
C ALA A 300 27.30 -13.46 18.93
N ARG A 301 28.07 -13.85 17.90
CA ARG A 301 29.42 -14.39 18.08
C ARG A 301 30.34 -13.21 18.36
N VAL A 302 30.96 -13.20 19.53
CA VAL A 302 31.79 -12.11 20.03
C VAL A 302 33.25 -12.54 20.08
N ARG A 303 34.15 -11.65 19.66
CA ARG A 303 35.59 -11.75 19.90
C ARG A 303 36.05 -10.66 20.85
N ALA A 304 36.75 -11.06 21.91
CA ALA A 304 37.45 -10.18 22.82
C ALA A 304 38.87 -9.90 22.31
N GLU A 305 39.45 -8.76 22.69
CA GLU A 305 40.84 -8.42 22.32
C GLU A 305 41.90 -9.29 23.02
N SER A 306 41.53 -9.97 24.10
CA SER A 306 42.42 -10.82 24.88
C SER A 306 41.68 -12.01 25.47
N LYS A 307 42.45 -12.96 26.05
CA LYS A 307 41.88 -14.15 26.67
C LYS A 307 40.88 -13.77 27.77
N VAL A 308 39.72 -14.41 27.75
CA VAL A 308 38.64 -14.16 28.71
C VAL A 308 38.63 -15.21 29.81
N ASN A 309 38.31 -14.77 31.02
CA ASN A 309 37.94 -15.69 32.10
C ASN A 309 36.45 -16.02 31.98
N LYS A 310 36.10 -17.31 31.98
CA LYS A 310 34.73 -17.79 31.75
C LYS A 310 33.75 -17.27 32.79
N GLU A 311 34.14 -17.29 34.06
CA GLU A 311 33.32 -16.81 35.17
C GLU A 311 33.03 -15.32 35.01
N ARG A 312 34.02 -14.50 34.65
CA ARG A 312 33.83 -13.07 34.39
C ARG A 312 32.92 -12.76 33.21
N VAL A 313 32.95 -13.56 32.15
CA VAL A 313 32.01 -13.41 31.02
C VAL A 313 30.58 -13.66 31.52
N VAL A 314 30.37 -14.73 32.29
CA VAL A 314 29.06 -15.04 32.87
C VAL A 314 28.60 -13.94 33.84
N GLU A 315 29.46 -13.47 34.74
CA GLU A 315 29.18 -12.34 35.65
C GLU A 315 28.78 -11.09 34.88
N ALA A 316 29.47 -10.76 33.78
CA ALA A 316 29.11 -9.63 32.93
C ALA A 316 27.70 -9.81 32.33
N THR A 317 27.32 -11.01 31.90
CA THR A 317 25.95 -11.26 31.38
C THR A 317 24.87 -11.07 32.45
N VAL A 318 25.11 -11.55 33.68
CA VAL A 318 24.16 -11.41 34.80
C VAL A 318 23.94 -9.94 35.16
N SER A 319 24.92 -9.06 34.91
CA SER A 319 24.77 -7.62 35.13
C SER A 319 23.81 -6.92 34.16
N PHE A 320 23.29 -7.62 33.14
CA PHE A 320 22.38 -7.09 32.10
C PHE A 320 20.97 -7.69 32.17
N GLU A 321 20.39 -7.77 33.36
CA GLU A 321 18.97 -8.09 33.56
C GLU A 321 18.15 -6.80 33.70
N ASN A 322 17.23 -6.56 32.77
CA ASN A 322 16.38 -5.36 32.69
C ASN A 322 17.15 -4.03 32.77
N VAL A 323 18.27 -3.93 32.05
CA VAL A 323 19.15 -2.76 32.08
C VAL A 323 18.78 -1.76 31.00
N HIS A 324 18.66 -0.50 31.41
CA HIS A 324 18.53 0.64 30.51
C HIS A 324 19.90 1.04 29.94
N LEU A 325 19.94 1.22 28.63
CA LEU A 325 21.07 1.66 27.83
C LEU A 325 20.79 3.06 27.30
N ALA A 326 21.77 3.94 27.39
CA ALA A 326 21.84 5.15 26.60
C ALA A 326 22.64 4.87 25.32
N GLN A 327 21.96 4.70 24.18
CA GLN A 327 22.59 4.50 22.87
C GLN A 327 22.53 5.78 22.03
N ARG A 328 23.67 6.46 21.88
CA ARG A 328 23.83 7.45 20.82
C ARG A 328 23.82 6.75 19.46
N THR A 329 23.41 7.47 18.43
CA THR A 329 23.29 6.91 17.07
C THR A 329 24.63 6.34 16.63
N PRO A 330 24.73 5.06 16.23
CA PRO A 330 26.03 4.46 15.93
C PRO A 330 26.78 5.19 14.82
N THR A 331 28.11 5.26 14.96
CA THR A 331 28.99 5.93 13.99
C THR A 331 28.77 5.40 12.57
N ARG A 332 28.61 4.07 12.41
CA ARG A 332 28.39 3.42 11.11
C ARG A 332 27.08 3.80 10.40
N VAL A 333 26.09 4.36 11.09
CA VAL A 333 24.80 4.77 10.52
C VAL A 333 24.53 6.28 10.60
N GLU A 334 25.45 7.06 11.16
CA GLU A 334 25.30 8.50 11.36
C GLU A 334 25.03 9.26 10.05
N HIS A 335 25.67 8.86 8.94
CA HIS A 335 25.42 9.42 7.61
C HIS A 335 23.99 9.23 7.08
N ARG A 336 23.16 8.42 7.75
CA ARG A 336 21.76 8.12 7.38
C ARG A 336 20.74 8.45 8.46
N ARG A 337 21.16 8.79 9.68
CA ARG A 337 20.26 8.95 10.82
C ARG A 337 20.64 10.18 11.64
N ALA A 338 19.62 10.87 12.17
CA ALA A 338 19.82 11.95 13.10
C ALA A 338 20.58 11.45 14.34
N ASP A 339 21.60 12.19 14.73
CA ASP A 339 22.43 11.90 15.88
C ASP A 339 21.67 12.20 17.19
N LEU A 340 21.12 11.14 17.77
CA LEU A 340 20.31 11.17 18.99
C LEU A 340 20.75 10.07 19.95
N VAL A 341 20.64 10.35 21.24
CA VAL A 341 20.73 9.36 22.32
C VAL A 341 19.33 8.78 22.56
N ARG A 342 19.22 7.46 22.55
CA ARG A 342 17.97 6.73 22.74
C ARG A 342 18.11 5.80 23.95
N ASP A 343 17.14 5.87 24.84
CA ASP A 343 16.99 4.92 25.95
C ASP A 343 16.47 3.58 25.39
N ARG A 344 17.14 2.48 25.71
CA ARG A 344 16.81 1.13 25.25
C ARG A 344 16.97 0.11 26.36
N VAL A 345 16.13 -0.90 26.40
CA VAL A 345 16.23 -1.95 27.43
C VAL A 345 16.86 -3.22 26.87
N VAL A 346 17.85 -3.74 27.59
CA VAL A 346 18.30 -5.13 27.48
C VAL A 346 17.62 -5.92 28.58
N TYR A 347 16.74 -6.85 28.21
CA TYR A 347 15.95 -7.61 29.17
C TYR A 347 16.81 -8.68 29.85
N TRP A 348 17.62 -9.40 29.08
CA TRP A 348 18.56 -10.39 29.60
C TRP A 348 19.65 -10.70 28.58
N VAL A 349 20.78 -11.22 29.08
CA VAL A 349 21.90 -11.73 28.29
C VAL A 349 22.34 -13.08 28.88
N LYS A 350 22.73 -14.02 28.02
CA LYS A 350 23.33 -15.30 28.38
C LYS A 350 24.57 -15.54 27.53
N ALA A 351 25.59 -16.14 28.12
CA ALA A 351 26.79 -16.56 27.41
C ALA A 351 26.75 -18.07 27.10
N GLU A 352 27.11 -18.42 25.86
CA GLU A 352 27.24 -19.79 25.37
C GLU A 352 28.61 -19.96 24.70
N ASN A 353 29.07 -21.20 24.52
CA ASN A 353 30.27 -21.55 23.73
C ASN A 353 31.52 -20.70 24.07
N ILE A 354 31.84 -20.54 25.36
CA ILE A 354 32.97 -19.71 25.80
C ILE A 354 34.30 -20.46 25.60
N GLU A 355 35.13 -19.91 24.72
CA GLU A 355 36.47 -20.38 24.36
C GLU A 355 37.55 -19.44 24.95
N GLU A 356 38.76 -19.39 24.37
CA GLU A 356 39.85 -18.55 24.90
C GLU A 356 39.58 -17.06 24.73
N ASP A 357 39.20 -16.61 23.53
CA ASP A 357 38.97 -15.19 23.18
C ASP A 357 37.65 -14.97 22.44
N THR A 358 36.82 -16.01 22.32
CA THR A 358 35.50 -15.96 21.68
C THR A 358 34.42 -16.60 22.52
N PHE A 359 33.18 -16.13 22.33
CA PHE A 359 31.99 -16.62 22.99
C PHE A 359 30.74 -16.18 22.24
N ASP A 360 29.61 -16.83 22.49
CA ASP A 360 28.32 -16.40 21.97
C ASP A 360 27.52 -15.68 23.05
N LEU A 361 26.90 -14.56 22.71
CA LEU A 361 25.90 -13.89 23.54
C LEU A 361 24.52 -14.11 22.94
N VAL A 362 23.63 -14.72 23.70
CA VAL A 362 22.19 -14.78 23.39
C VAL A 362 21.50 -13.73 24.25
N LEU A 363 20.71 -12.83 23.64
CA LEU A 363 20.14 -11.68 24.34
C LEU A 363 18.78 -11.29 23.80
N LYS A 364 17.87 -10.85 24.69
CA LYS A 364 16.59 -10.21 24.33
C LYS A 364 16.67 -8.72 24.60
N THR A 365 16.29 -7.92 23.61
CA THR A 365 16.34 -6.46 23.69
C THR A 365 15.06 -5.82 23.17
N GLN A 366 14.81 -4.60 23.66
CA GLN A 366 13.75 -3.74 23.17
C GLN A 366 13.96 -3.42 21.68
N SER A 367 12.87 -3.20 20.95
CA SER A 367 12.93 -2.80 19.55
C SER A 367 13.86 -1.59 19.31
N GLY A 368 14.66 -1.70 18.25
CA GLY A 368 15.59 -0.65 17.83
C GLY A 368 16.90 -0.56 18.62
N THR A 369 17.17 -1.51 19.52
CA THR A 369 18.48 -1.65 20.17
C THR A 369 19.56 -2.04 19.16
N TYR A 370 20.68 -1.33 19.16
CA TYR A 370 21.81 -1.63 18.30
C TYR A 370 22.76 -2.63 18.99
N VAL A 371 22.62 -3.92 18.67
CA VAL A 371 23.34 -5.02 19.35
C VAL A 371 24.86 -4.95 19.17
N LYS A 372 25.35 -4.62 17.96
CA LYS A 372 26.79 -4.51 17.68
C LYS A 372 27.42 -3.45 18.61
N GLU A 373 26.75 -2.33 18.79
CA GLU A 373 27.19 -1.22 19.63
C GLU A 373 26.93 -1.44 21.14
N PHE A 374 25.92 -2.23 21.52
CA PHE A 374 25.78 -2.71 22.90
C PHE A 374 27.00 -3.55 23.33
N VAL A 375 27.51 -4.41 22.42
CA VAL A 375 28.69 -5.24 22.71
C VAL A 375 29.96 -4.39 22.75
N SER A 376 30.20 -3.56 21.72
CA SER A 376 31.47 -2.83 21.58
C SER A 376 31.57 -1.54 22.39
N GLY A 377 30.44 -0.97 22.82
CA GLY A 377 30.36 0.36 23.42
C GLY A 377 30.48 1.53 22.43
N ASP A 378 30.86 1.26 21.18
CA ASP A 378 31.05 2.27 20.11
C ASP A 378 31.82 3.50 20.61
N ASP A 379 32.99 3.27 21.23
CA ASP A 379 33.87 4.29 21.83
C ASP A 379 33.15 5.20 22.85
N GLY A 380 32.29 4.60 23.69
CA GLY A 380 31.54 5.29 24.74
C GLY A 380 30.22 5.91 24.29
N ARG A 381 29.80 5.66 23.03
CA ARG A 381 28.49 6.09 22.51
C ARG A 381 27.33 5.22 22.98
N THR A 382 27.60 4.02 23.49
CA THR A 382 26.63 3.17 24.19
C THR A 382 27.10 2.91 25.62
N THR A 383 26.26 3.26 26.60
CA THR A 383 26.54 3.00 28.02
C THR A 383 25.28 2.55 28.76
N PRO A 384 25.35 1.56 29.67
CA PRO A 384 26.49 0.64 29.83
C PRO A 384 26.71 -0.23 28.59
N SER A 385 27.92 -0.75 28.39
CA SER A 385 28.21 -1.70 27.30
C SER A 385 28.78 -3.03 27.81
N PHE A 386 28.69 -4.09 27.01
CA PHE A 386 29.25 -5.39 27.41
C PHE A 386 30.76 -5.32 27.62
N SER A 387 31.48 -4.63 26.73
CA SER A 387 32.93 -4.40 26.85
C SER A 387 33.30 -3.69 28.15
N GLU A 388 32.52 -2.67 28.54
CA GLU A 388 32.72 -1.94 29.79
C GLU A 388 32.54 -2.85 31.02
N ARG A 389 31.50 -3.70 31.04
CA ARG A 389 31.25 -4.64 32.16
C ARG A 389 32.29 -5.74 32.24
N LEU A 390 32.73 -6.28 31.10
CA LEU A 390 33.77 -7.30 31.07
C LEU A 390 35.14 -6.71 31.42
N GLY A 391 35.36 -5.43 31.16
CA GLY A 391 36.67 -4.76 31.27
C GLY A 391 37.64 -5.13 30.14
N ILE A 392 37.13 -5.73 29.05
CA ILE A 392 37.88 -6.13 27.87
C ILE A 392 37.08 -5.70 26.65
N GLN A 393 37.75 -5.05 25.70
CA GLN A 393 37.11 -4.61 24.47
C GLN A 393 36.66 -5.82 23.64
N CYS A 394 35.41 -5.77 23.19
CA CYS A 394 34.74 -6.82 22.45
C CYS A 394 34.17 -6.31 21.13
N ARG A 395 34.08 -7.19 20.12
CA ARG A 395 33.39 -6.91 18.86
C ARG A 395 32.53 -8.09 18.43
N VAL A 396 31.43 -7.79 17.75
CA VAL A 396 30.57 -8.81 17.14
C VAL A 396 31.17 -9.23 15.78
N GLU A 397 31.48 -10.51 15.64
CA GLU A 397 31.94 -11.11 14.37
C GLU A 397 30.76 -11.57 13.53
N LEU A 398 29.74 -12.17 14.15
CA LEU A 398 28.52 -12.63 13.50
C LEU A 398 27.31 -12.27 14.35
N LEU A 399 26.20 -11.90 13.70
CA LEU A 399 24.94 -11.60 14.37
C LEU A 399 23.82 -12.37 13.69
N ASP A 400 23.00 -13.03 14.49
CA ASP A 400 21.78 -13.69 14.06
C ASP A 400 20.60 -13.16 14.86
N VAL A 401 19.49 -12.95 14.17
CA VAL A 401 18.21 -12.72 14.82
C VAL A 401 17.57 -14.09 15.02
N LEU A 402 17.23 -14.43 16.25
CA LEU A 402 16.61 -15.72 16.59
C LEU A 402 15.09 -15.62 16.63
N GLU A 403 14.57 -14.47 17.04
CA GLU A 403 13.14 -14.29 17.27
C GLU A 403 12.73 -12.83 17.13
N ILE A 404 11.54 -12.63 16.56
CA ILE A 404 10.80 -11.37 16.61
C ILE A 404 9.54 -11.67 17.42
N ASP A 405 9.42 -11.06 18.60
CA ASP A 405 8.31 -11.24 19.54
C ASP A 405 7.06 -10.50 19.03
N TYR A 406 6.48 -11.09 17.98
CA TYR A 406 5.30 -10.60 17.29
C TYR A 406 4.41 -11.77 16.95
N GLN A 407 3.22 -11.76 17.53
CA GLN A 407 2.09 -12.56 17.09
C GLN A 407 1.17 -11.65 16.29
N GLN A 408 0.90 -12.04 15.04
CA GLN A 408 -0.06 -11.30 14.26
C GLN A 408 -1.46 -11.55 14.84
N PRO A 409 -2.31 -10.53 15.00
CA PRO A 409 -3.69 -10.73 15.37
C PRO A 409 -4.35 -11.74 14.41
N GLU A 410 -5.17 -12.64 14.96
CA GLU A 410 -6.17 -13.36 14.18
C GLU A 410 -7.31 -12.35 13.92
N ASP A 411 -7.59 -12.08 12.64
CA ASP A 411 -8.76 -11.26 12.25
C ASP A 411 -10.06 -12.05 12.50
#